data_AF-A0A1S8T3G3-F1
#
_entry.id   AF-A0A1S8T3G3-F1
#
_cell.length_a   1.000
_cell.length_b   1.000
_cell.length_c   1.000
_cell.angle_alpha   90.00
_cell.angle_beta   90.00
_cell.angle_gamma   90.00
#
_symmetry.space_group_name_H-M   'P 1'
#
loop_
_entity.id
_entity.type
_entity.pdbx_description
1 polymer ?
#
loop_
_entity_poly.entity_id
_entity_poly.type
_entity_poly.pdbx_seq_one_letter_code
_entity_poly.pdbx_strand_id
1 'polypeptide(L)'
;MDKDILNEYGKILISDVRDRTIHSMDMMLSGKMNGVTAKRILEKVSSFSESQLESLKWLIPKIVDLSLHNMLVMIEENDEINVEISAGDVSNNIKEVSDGLPGELYTEDGWIMKYSNERYEEGI
;
A
#
# COMPACT_ATOMS: atom_id res chain seq x y z
N MET A 1 -0.53 -13.98 -19.50
CA MET A 1 0.89 -13.59 -19.48
C MET A 1 1.03 -12.15 -19.03
N ASP A 2 0.52 -11.17 -19.79
CA ASP A 2 0.66 -9.75 -19.40
C ASP A 2 -0.11 -9.43 -18.11
N LYS A 3 -1.37 -9.87 -18.01
CA LYS A 3 -2.16 -9.75 -16.77
C LYS A 3 -1.55 -10.50 -15.58
N ASP A 4 -0.76 -11.54 -15.82
CA ASP A 4 -0.06 -12.27 -14.75
C ASP A 4 1.12 -11.44 -14.21
N ILE A 5 1.87 -10.78 -15.10
CA ILE A 5 2.96 -9.86 -14.74
C ILE A 5 2.43 -8.68 -13.93
N LEU A 6 1.32 -8.07 -14.37
CA LEU A 6 0.68 -6.97 -13.67
C LEU A 6 0.17 -7.38 -12.27
N ASN A 7 -0.38 -8.59 -12.15
CA ASN A 7 -0.80 -9.15 -10.87
C ASN A 7 0.39 -9.44 -9.93
N GLU A 8 1.53 -9.90 -10.46
CA GLU A 8 2.74 -10.06 -9.65
C GLU A 8 3.27 -8.70 -9.15
N TYR A 9 3.19 -7.64 -9.96
CA TYR A 9 3.46 -6.26 -9.49
C TYR A 9 2.54 -5.90 -8.33
N GLY A 10 1.24 -6.05 -8.52
CA GLY A 10 0.24 -5.76 -7.51
C GLY A 10 0.50 -6.50 -6.21
N LYS A 11 0.79 -7.80 -6.29
CA LYS A 11 1.10 -8.64 -5.13
C LYS A 11 2.32 -8.13 -4.36
N ILE A 12 3.41 -7.81 -5.05
CA ILE A 12 4.62 -7.26 -4.42
C ILE A 12 4.31 -5.89 -3.79
N LEU A 13 3.62 -5.01 -4.52
CA LEU A 13 3.26 -3.68 -4.02
C LEU A 13 2.43 -3.79 -2.74
N ILE A 14 1.46 -4.68 -2.70
CA ILE A 14 0.60 -4.88 -1.53
C ILE A 14 1.38 -5.50 -0.38
N SER A 15 2.11 -6.59 -0.58
CA SER A 15 2.83 -7.26 0.53
C SER A 15 3.98 -6.42 1.09
N ASP A 16 4.77 -5.81 0.20
CA ASP A 16 6.05 -5.22 0.58
C ASP A 16 5.96 -3.73 0.88
N VAL A 17 4.92 -3.05 0.38
CA VAL A 17 4.70 -1.63 0.64
C VAL A 17 3.47 -1.42 1.52
N ARG A 18 2.27 -1.79 1.05
CA ARG A 18 1.03 -1.50 1.78
C ARG A 18 1.02 -2.18 3.15
N ASP A 19 1.06 -3.52 3.15
CA ASP A 19 0.91 -4.32 4.37
C ASP A 19 2.06 -4.08 5.33
N ARG A 20 3.29 -4.07 4.83
CA ARG A 20 4.48 -3.78 5.62
C ARG A 20 4.39 -2.42 6.32
N THR A 21 3.87 -1.40 5.64
CA THR A 21 3.72 -0.05 6.21
C THR A 21 2.66 -0.03 7.31
N ILE A 22 1.47 -0.57 7.04
CA ILE A 22 0.38 -0.65 8.02
C ILE A 22 0.84 -1.42 9.27
N HIS A 23 1.43 -2.61 9.08
CA HIS A 23 1.97 -3.43 10.15
C HIS A 23 3.01 -2.67 10.99
N SER A 24 3.94 -1.97 10.32
CA SER A 24 4.98 -1.19 11.00
C SER A 24 4.38 -0.08 11.86
N MET A 25 3.38 0.64 11.34
CA MET A 25 2.68 1.67 12.09
C MET A 25 1.97 1.10 13.33
N ASP A 26 1.27 -0.04 13.19
CA ASP A 26 0.61 -0.69 14.31
C ASP A 26 1.60 -1.18 15.38
N MET A 27 2.76 -1.68 14.96
CA MET A 27 3.85 -2.06 15.86
C MET A 27 4.44 -0.85 16.61
N MET A 28 4.54 0.31 15.97
CA MET A 28 4.94 1.56 16.63
C MET A 28 3.90 2.04 17.64
N LEU A 29 2.61 2.03 17.27
CA LEU A 29 1.52 2.45 18.16
C LEU A 29 1.32 1.52 19.35
N SER A 30 1.60 0.22 19.19
CA SER A 30 1.52 -0.76 20.29
C SER A 30 2.78 -0.84 21.15
N GLY A 31 3.82 -0.06 20.82
CA GLY A 31 5.10 -0.08 21.54
C GLY A 31 5.92 -1.36 21.35
N LYS A 32 5.58 -2.19 20.36
CA LYS A 32 6.29 -3.45 20.04
C LYS A 32 7.52 -3.22 19.16
N MET A 33 7.80 -1.98 18.75
CA MET A 33 8.96 -1.60 17.93
C MET A 33 9.91 -0.67 18.69
N ASN A 34 11.21 -0.97 18.67
CA ASN A 34 12.21 -0.34 19.54
C ASN A 34 13.02 0.82 18.91
N GLY A 35 12.66 1.26 17.70
CA GLY A 35 13.36 2.35 16.99
C GLY A 35 13.12 3.74 17.59
N VAL A 36 14.03 4.69 17.33
CA VAL A 36 13.91 6.09 17.81
C VAL A 36 12.60 6.73 17.35
N THR A 37 12.22 6.53 16.09
CA THR A 37 10.95 7.01 15.54
C THR A 37 9.75 6.35 16.23
N ALA A 38 9.80 5.03 16.45
CA ALA A 38 8.75 4.28 17.13
C ALA A 38 8.49 4.81 18.55
N LYS A 39 9.56 5.04 19.33
CA LYS A 39 9.48 5.63 20.67
C LYS A 39 8.84 7.02 20.65
N ARG A 40 9.25 7.88 19.71
CA ARG A 40 8.67 9.24 19.56
C ARG A 40 7.20 9.21 19.17
N ILE A 41 6.79 8.28 18.31
CA ILE A 41 5.38 8.10 17.94
C ILE A 41 4.60 7.64 19.17
N LEU A 42 5.08 6.62 19.87
CA LEU A 42 4.43 6.11 21.09
C LEU A 42 4.27 7.20 22.15
N GLU A 43 5.31 8.01 22.39
CA GLU A 43 5.27 9.15 23.31
C GLU A 43 4.18 10.17 22.90
N LYS A 44 4.07 10.50 21.61
CA LYS A 44 3.08 11.45 21.09
C LYS A 44 1.64 10.97 21.26
N VAL A 45 1.40 9.66 21.18
CA VAL A 45 0.06 9.08 21.32
C VAL A 45 -0.21 8.53 22.72
N SER A 46 0.73 8.65 23.65
CA SER A 46 0.65 8.05 24.99
C SER A 46 -0.53 8.54 25.84
N SER A 47 -1.04 9.74 25.55
CA SER A 47 -2.20 10.32 26.23
C SER A 47 -3.54 10.06 25.53
N PHE A 48 -3.53 9.37 24.38
CA PHE A 48 -4.74 9.12 23.60
C PHE A 48 -5.63 8.10 24.33
N SER A 49 -6.94 8.32 24.27
CA SER A 49 -7.91 7.29 24.65
C SER A 49 -7.87 6.13 23.66
N GLU A 50 -8.44 4.99 24.06
CA GLU A 50 -8.62 3.84 23.16
C GLU A 50 -9.39 4.23 21.89
N SER A 51 -10.47 5.00 22.00
CA SER A 51 -11.23 5.48 20.84
C SER A 51 -10.43 6.38 19.89
N GLN A 52 -9.53 7.21 20.42
CA GLN A 52 -8.62 8.04 19.62
C GLN A 52 -7.56 7.18 18.92
N LEU A 53 -7.02 6.17 19.60
CA LEU A 53 -6.09 5.21 19.00
C LEU A 53 -6.76 4.38 17.91
N GLU A 54 -8.00 3.91 18.11
CA GLU A 54 -8.74 3.18 17.08
C GLU A 54 -9.06 4.07 15.87
N SER A 55 -9.39 5.36 16.08
CA SER A 55 -9.56 6.32 14.98
C SER A 55 -8.26 6.49 14.17
N LEU A 56 -7.11 6.52 14.85
CA LEU A 56 -5.81 6.60 14.18
C LEU A 56 -5.49 5.31 13.41
N LYS A 57 -5.71 4.14 14.00
CA LYS A 57 -5.53 2.85 13.33
C LYS A 57 -6.44 2.72 12.11
N TRP A 58 -7.68 3.19 12.20
CA TRP A 58 -8.61 3.21 11.07
C TRP A 58 -8.12 4.12 9.92
N LEU A 59 -7.51 5.26 10.26
CA LEU A 59 -7.01 6.22 9.27
C LEU A 59 -5.74 5.76 8.54
N ILE A 60 -4.87 4.99 9.20
CA ILE A 60 -3.57 4.55 8.64
C ILE A 60 -3.70 3.87 7.26
N PRO A 61 -4.51 2.81 7.09
CA PRO A 61 -4.69 2.17 5.79
C PRO A 61 -5.16 3.15 4.72
N LYS A 62 -6.08 4.08 5.05
CA LYS A 62 -6.60 5.06 4.09
C LYS A 62 -5.52 6.02 3.59
N ILE A 63 -4.63 6.46 4.48
CA ILE A 63 -3.48 7.30 4.09
C ILE A 63 -2.54 6.52 3.17
N VAL A 64 -2.24 5.26 3.50
CA VAL A 64 -1.37 4.40 2.69
C VAL A 64 -2.01 4.17 1.32
N ASP A 65 -3.29 3.81 1.27
CA ASP A 65 -4.04 3.50 0.06
C ASP A 65 -4.14 4.72 -0.86
N LEU A 66 -4.43 5.92 -0.31
CA LEU A 66 -4.44 7.16 -1.07
C LEU A 66 -3.04 7.54 -1.58
N SER A 67 -1.98 7.26 -0.82
CA SER A 67 -0.61 7.50 -1.28
C SER A 67 -0.23 6.57 -2.42
N LEU A 68 -0.61 5.29 -2.35
CA LEU A 68 -0.40 4.31 -3.41
C LEU A 68 -1.22 4.68 -4.66
N HIS A 69 -2.47 5.10 -4.48
CA HIS A 69 -3.30 5.63 -5.57
C HIS A 69 -2.58 6.73 -6.34
N ASN A 70 -2.18 7.79 -5.63
CA ASN A 70 -1.54 8.95 -6.23
C ASN A 70 -0.19 8.60 -6.87
N MET A 71 0.53 7.62 -6.31
CA MET A 71 1.75 7.10 -6.91
C MET A 71 1.47 6.39 -8.24
N LEU A 72 0.42 5.56 -8.31
CA LEU A 72 0.03 4.87 -9.54
C LEU A 72 -0.49 5.84 -10.60
N VAL A 73 -1.26 6.86 -10.21
CA VAL A 73 -1.67 7.97 -11.10
C VAL A 73 -0.42 8.65 -11.67
N MET A 74 0.54 8.97 -10.80
CA MET A 74 1.79 9.62 -11.22
C MET A 74 2.60 8.77 -12.20
N ILE A 75 2.65 7.44 -11.99
CA ILE A 75 3.33 6.52 -12.93
C ILE A 75 2.58 6.44 -14.27
N GLU A 76 1.25 6.42 -14.23
CA GLU A 76 0.40 6.34 -15.43
C GLU A 76 0.49 7.60 -16.29
N GLU A 77 0.40 8.77 -15.67
CA GLU A 77 0.32 10.06 -16.37
C GLU A 77 1.69 10.63 -16.79
N ASN A 78 2.79 10.07 -16.26
CA ASN A 78 4.13 10.59 -16.54
C ASN A 78 4.88 9.72 -17.57
N ASP A 79 5.03 10.26 -18.78
CA ASP A 79 5.73 9.58 -19.88
C ASP A 79 7.22 9.27 -19.59
N GLU A 80 7.86 10.05 -18.71
CA GLU A 80 9.28 9.89 -18.36
C GLU A 80 9.52 8.77 -17.33
N ILE A 81 8.46 8.28 -16.68
CA ILE A 81 8.54 7.26 -15.64
C ILE A 81 8.04 5.94 -16.21
N ASN A 82 8.91 4.93 -16.16
CA ASN A 82 8.58 3.56 -16.54
C ASN A 82 8.88 2.65 -15.35
N VAL A 83 7.92 1.77 -15.05
CA VAL A 83 8.08 0.73 -14.04
C VAL A 83 7.97 -0.60 -14.74
N GLU A 84 9.09 -1.30 -14.83
CA GLU A 84 9.18 -2.59 -15.51
C GLU A 84 9.21 -3.74 -14.51
N ILE A 85 8.49 -4.81 -14.83
CA ILE A 85 8.68 -6.11 -14.21
C ILE A 85 9.34 -7.05 -15.20
N SER A 86 10.44 -7.66 -14.77
CA SER A 86 11.13 -8.69 -15.53
C SER A 86 10.81 -10.08 -14.99
N ALA A 87 10.43 -10.98 -15.90
CA ALA A 87 10.22 -12.41 -15.64
C ALA A 87 11.05 -13.23 -16.63
N GLY A 88 12.27 -13.59 -16.23
CA GLY A 88 13.25 -14.18 -17.15
C GLY A 88 13.73 -13.16 -18.18
N ASP A 89 13.61 -13.49 -19.46
CA ASP A 89 14.02 -12.63 -20.58
C ASP A 89 12.93 -11.64 -21.04
N VAL A 90 11.74 -11.66 -20.42
CA VAL A 90 10.62 -10.77 -20.74
C VAL A 90 10.59 -9.63 -19.72
N SER A 91 10.52 -8.39 -20.21
CA SER A 91 10.28 -7.19 -19.41
C SER A 91 9.08 -6.44 -19.99
N ASN A 92 8.11 -6.09 -19.15
CA ASN A 92 6.94 -5.31 -19.56
C ASN A 92 6.77 -4.11 -18.63
N ASN A 93 6.46 -2.96 -19.21
CA ASN A 93 6.09 -1.76 -18.46
C ASN A 93 4.64 -1.89 -17.96
N ILE A 94 4.42 -1.68 -16.67
CA ILE A 94 3.10 -1.87 -16.06
C ILE A 94 2.02 -0.97 -16.67
N LYS A 95 2.40 0.23 -17.17
CA LYS A 95 1.46 1.18 -17.79
C LYS A 95 0.96 0.73 -19.16
N GLU A 96 1.69 -0.15 -19.84
CA GLU A 96 1.31 -0.68 -21.16
C GLU A 96 0.37 -1.89 -21.03
N VAL A 97 0.30 -2.48 -19.83
CA VAL A 97 -0.43 -3.72 -19.56
C VAL A 97 -1.74 -3.47 -18.80
N SER A 98 -1.82 -2.36 -18.06
CA SER A 98 -3.03 -1.99 -17.31
C SER A 98 -3.97 -1.13 -18.15
N ASP A 99 -5.28 -1.34 -17.97
CA ASP A 99 -6.33 -0.48 -18.53
C ASP A 99 -6.64 0.74 -17.63
N GLY A 100 -5.88 0.90 -16.53
CA GLY A 100 -6.01 1.97 -15.54
C GLY A 100 -5.30 1.59 -14.24
N LEU A 101 -4.03 1.99 -14.08
CA LEU A 101 -3.17 1.55 -12.96
C LEU A 101 -3.77 1.82 -11.57
N PRO A 102 -4.33 3.01 -11.28
CA PRO A 102 -4.92 3.27 -9.95
C PRO A 102 -6.14 2.39 -9.67
N GLY A 103 -6.89 2.03 -10.72
CA GLY A 103 -8.07 1.18 -10.62
C GLY A 103 -7.74 -0.24 -10.16
N GLU A 104 -6.55 -0.74 -10.47
CA GLU A 104 -6.11 -2.09 -10.09
C GLU A 104 -6.02 -2.29 -8.57
N LEU A 105 -5.95 -1.23 -7.77
CA LEU A 105 -5.93 -1.34 -6.30
C LEU A 105 -7.28 -1.82 -5.72
N TYR A 106 -8.39 -1.40 -6.32
CA TYR A 106 -9.73 -1.46 -5.71
C TYR A 106 -10.64 -2.49 -6.36
N THR A 107 -11.87 -2.58 -5.86
CA THR A 107 -12.92 -3.56 -6.23
C THR A 107 -12.70 -4.95 -5.65
N GLU A 108 -13.71 -5.83 -5.81
CA GLU A 108 -13.65 -7.24 -5.42
C GLU A 108 -12.50 -8.00 -6.08
N ASP A 109 -12.07 -7.54 -7.26
CA ASP A 109 -10.97 -8.09 -8.03
C ASP A 109 -9.66 -7.27 -7.90
N GLY A 110 -9.62 -6.27 -7.02
CA GLY A 110 -8.46 -5.40 -6.83
C GLY A 110 -7.29 -6.08 -6.10
N TRP A 111 -6.10 -5.53 -6.27
CA TRP A 111 -4.88 -6.01 -5.61
C TRP A 111 -5.01 -6.02 -4.09
N ILE A 112 -5.68 -5.01 -3.49
CA ILE A 112 -5.87 -4.97 -2.03
C ILE A 112 -6.68 -6.19 -1.59
N MET A 113 -7.85 -6.43 -2.21
CA MET A 113 -8.71 -7.56 -1.87
C MET A 113 -8.06 -8.91 -2.15
N LYS A 114 -7.25 -9.01 -3.21
CA LYS A 114 -6.59 -10.26 -3.63
C LYS A 114 -5.37 -10.63 -2.79
N TYR A 115 -4.58 -9.65 -2.35
CA TYR A 115 -3.23 -9.90 -1.86
C TYR A 115 -2.95 -9.40 -0.44
N SER A 116 -3.78 -8.50 0.11
CA SER A 116 -3.52 -7.92 1.42
C SER A 116 -3.92 -8.85 2.55
N ASN A 117 -3.15 -8.84 3.64
CA ASN A 117 -3.49 -9.43 4.93
C ASN A 117 -3.83 -8.36 5.99
N GLU A 118 -3.80 -7.09 5.60
CA GLU A 118 -4.10 -5.96 6.48
C GLU A 118 -5.54 -5.48 6.30
N ARG A 119 -6.05 -4.78 7.31
CA ARG A 119 -7.41 -4.23 7.30
C ARG A 119 -7.65 -3.34 6.07
N TYR A 120 -8.87 -3.44 5.52
CA TYR A 120 -9.32 -2.64 4.38
C TYR A 120 -10.81 -2.33 4.53
N GLU A 121 -11.18 -1.10 4.20
CA GLU A 121 -12.56 -0.65 4.05
C GLU A 121 -12.66 0.16 2.77
N GLU A 122 -13.53 -0.29 1.87
CA GLU A 122 -13.77 0.38 0.60
C GLU A 122 -14.25 1.82 0.80
N GLY A 123 -13.69 2.75 0.04
CA GLY A 123 -13.95 4.18 0.16
C GLY A 123 -12.66 4.99 0.27
N ILE A 124 -12.19 5.45 -0.89
CA ILE A 124 -11.61 6.78 -1.06
C ILE A 124 -12.70 7.66 -1.65
#